data_AF-A0A3W0D1E2-F1
#
_entry.id   AF-A0A3W0D1E2-F1
#
_cell.length_a   1.000
_cell.length_b   1.000
_cell.length_c   1.000
_cell.angle_alpha   90.00
_cell.angle_beta   90.00
_cell.angle_gamma   90.00
#
_symmetry.space_group_name_H-M   'P 1'
#
loop_
_entity.id
_entity.type
_entity.pdbx_description
1 polymer ?
#
loop_
_entity_poly.entity_id
_entity_poly.type
_entity_poly.pdbx_seq_one_letter_code
_entity_poly.pdbx_strand_id
1 'polypeptide(L)'
;LTGERYKTIAKETAGILKGEYGHTPVPVNAALQARVLEGGAPVTCRPADLLKPELAELEADVRRQAQEKGITLAGNAIDDVLTVALFPQIGLKFLENRHNPAAFELLPQAEAAQPVAKAEKPAAS
;
A
#
# COMPACT_ATOMS: atom_id res chain seq x y z
N LEU A 1 27.78 -7.03 -0.64
CA LEU A 1 27.36 -6.44 0.66
C LEU A 1 27.57 -7.38 1.85
N THR A 2 27.35 -8.70 1.80
CA THR A 2 27.59 -9.57 2.98
C THR A 2 28.49 -10.79 2.74
N GLY A 3 28.81 -11.17 1.51
CA GLY A 3 29.66 -12.33 1.17
C GLY A 3 29.02 -13.70 1.41
N GLU A 4 27.95 -13.77 2.21
CA GLU A 4 27.22 -14.97 2.57
C GLU A 4 25.74 -14.89 2.15
N ARG A 5 25.20 -16.00 1.64
CA ARG A 5 23.78 -16.09 1.25
C ARG A 5 22.88 -16.08 2.47
N TYR A 6 21.82 -15.29 2.43
CA TYR A 6 20.81 -15.19 3.49
C TYR A 6 21.37 -14.78 4.86
N LYS A 7 22.54 -14.13 4.92
CA LYS A 7 23.09 -13.60 6.17
C LYS A 7 22.06 -12.74 6.90
N THR A 8 21.47 -11.80 6.16
CA THR A 8 20.28 -11.05 6.56
C THR A 8 19.10 -11.55 5.74
N ILE A 9 17.99 -11.84 6.41
CA ILE A 9 16.71 -12.18 5.76
C ILE A 9 15.81 -10.95 5.87
N ALA A 10 15.32 -10.45 4.75
CA ALA A 10 14.39 -9.32 4.72
C ALA A 10 13.05 -9.70 5.37
N LYS A 11 12.35 -8.72 5.93
CA LYS A 11 11.08 -8.93 6.65
C LYS A 11 10.05 -9.64 5.77
N GLU A 12 9.94 -9.25 4.51
CA GLU A 12 9.00 -9.80 3.53
C GLU A 12 9.34 -11.26 3.20
N THR A 13 10.63 -11.59 3.04
CA THR A 13 11.08 -12.98 2.83
C THR A 13 10.81 -13.83 4.06
N ALA A 14 11.03 -13.30 5.26
CA ALA A 14 10.69 -13.98 6.49
C ALA A 14 9.18 -14.24 6.58
N GLY A 15 8.33 -13.29 6.21
CA GLY A 15 6.88 -13.47 6.19
C GLY A 15 6.43 -14.58 5.22
N ILE A 16 7.05 -14.70 4.04
CA ILE A 16 6.80 -15.83 3.12
C ILE A 16 7.15 -17.16 3.79
N LEU A 17 8.34 -17.24 4.40
CA LEU A 17 8.80 -18.43 5.10
C LEU A 17 7.90 -18.79 6.31
N LYS A 18 7.35 -17.79 7.00
CA LYS A 18 6.40 -17.96 8.10
C LYS A 18 4.99 -18.34 7.64
N GLY A 19 4.67 -18.22 6.35
CA GLY A 19 3.33 -18.47 5.81
C GLY A 19 2.36 -17.29 5.92
N GLU A 20 2.84 -16.10 6.28
CA GLU A 20 2.01 -14.88 6.48
C GLU A 20 1.35 -14.39 5.18
N TYR A 21 1.89 -14.80 4.02
CA TYR A 21 1.35 -14.51 2.69
C TYR A 21 0.56 -15.67 2.08
N GLY A 22 0.35 -16.75 2.84
CA GLY A 22 -0.29 -17.97 2.38
C GLY A 22 0.69 -19.04 1.91
N HIS A 23 0.17 -20.03 1.18
CA HIS A 23 0.94 -21.20 0.79
C HIS A 23 1.75 -20.95 -0.48
N THR A 24 3.02 -21.34 -0.45
CA THR A 24 3.87 -21.34 -1.65
C THR A 24 3.55 -22.58 -2.50
N PRO A 25 3.78 -22.55 -3.83
CA PRO A 25 3.46 -23.70 -4.70
C PRO A 25 4.20 -24.99 -4.34
N VAL A 26 5.36 -24.87 -3.69
CA VAL A 26 6.21 -25.98 -3.23
C VAL A 26 6.76 -25.66 -1.85
N PRO A 27 7.15 -26.65 -1.03
CA PRO A 27 7.73 -26.41 0.28
C PRO A 27 8.95 -25.48 0.23
N VAL A 28 9.00 -24.54 1.16
CA VAL A 28 10.15 -23.64 1.33
C VAL A 28 11.34 -24.39 1.94
N ASN A 29 12.52 -23.76 1.90
CA ASN A 29 13.71 -24.33 2.53
C ASN A 29 13.52 -24.46 4.05
N ALA A 30 13.54 -25.69 4.57
CA ALA A 30 13.26 -25.99 5.97
C ALA A 30 14.23 -25.32 6.95
N ALA A 31 15.53 -25.21 6.62
CA ALA A 31 16.52 -24.58 7.49
C ALA A 31 16.29 -23.07 7.61
N LEU A 32 15.97 -22.40 6.49
CA LEU A 32 15.63 -20.98 6.50
C LEU A 32 14.30 -20.72 7.20
N GLN A 33 13.31 -21.60 7.01
CA GLN A 33 12.02 -21.51 7.69
C GLN A 33 12.17 -21.65 9.20
N ALA A 34 12.87 -22.69 9.68
CA ALA A 34 13.12 -22.88 11.11
C ALA A 34 13.85 -21.67 11.73
N ARG A 35 14.79 -21.07 11.00
CA ARG A 35 15.53 -19.89 11.45
C ARG A 35 14.62 -18.66 11.64
N VAL A 36 13.64 -18.42 10.77
CA VAL A 36 12.73 -17.27 10.92
C VAL A 36 11.57 -17.52 11.88
N LEU A 37 11.26 -18.80 12.16
CA LEU A 37 10.20 -19.20 13.08
C LEU A 37 10.62 -19.08 14.55
N GLU A 38 11.93 -19.14 14.84
CA GLU A 38 12.47 -18.98 16.20
C GLU A 38 11.81 -19.91 17.24
N GLY A 39 11.49 -21.15 16.84
CA GLY A 39 10.81 -22.15 17.67
C GLY A 39 9.27 -22.12 17.59
N GLY A 40 8.69 -21.18 16.85
CA GLY A 40 7.26 -21.15 16.53
C GLY A 40 6.85 -22.11 15.40
N ALA A 41 5.54 -22.16 15.16
CA ALA A 41 4.95 -22.90 14.03
C ALA A 41 4.62 -21.97 12.87
N PRO A 42 4.76 -22.42 11.61
CA PRO A 42 4.35 -21.63 10.45
C PRO A 42 2.82 -21.49 10.39
N VAL A 43 2.36 -20.39 9.82
CA VAL A 43 0.96 -20.18 9.45
C VAL A 43 0.62 -21.13 8.30
N THR A 44 -0.42 -21.95 8.50
CA THR A 44 -0.87 -22.96 7.54
C THR A 44 -2.33 -22.78 7.09
N CYS A 45 -3.08 -21.90 7.76
CA CYS A 45 -4.42 -21.50 7.35
C CYS A 45 -4.40 -20.31 6.36
N ARG A 46 -5.57 -19.86 5.92
CA ARG A 46 -5.69 -18.61 5.17
C ARG A 46 -5.35 -17.45 6.12
N PRO A 47 -4.37 -16.57 5.82
CA PRO A 47 -3.91 -15.54 6.76
C PRO A 47 -5.02 -14.63 7.32
N ALA A 48 -6.05 -14.34 6.52
CA ALA A 48 -7.20 -13.54 6.94
C ALA A 48 -8.00 -14.16 8.10
N ASP A 49 -7.89 -15.48 8.34
CA ASP A 49 -8.57 -16.16 9.45
C ASP A 49 -7.96 -15.78 10.82
N LEU A 50 -6.76 -15.17 10.82
CA LEU A 50 -6.08 -14.67 12.01
C LEU A 50 -6.37 -13.18 12.27
N LEU A 51 -7.03 -12.49 11.35
CA LEU A 51 -7.37 -11.09 11.48
C LEU A 51 -8.71 -10.93 12.22
N LYS A 52 -8.78 -9.93 13.11
CA LYS A 52 -10.03 -9.54 13.76
C LYS A 52 -10.84 -8.63 12.82
N PRO A 53 -12.17 -8.59 12.93
CA PRO A 53 -12.97 -7.58 12.25
C PRO A 53 -12.54 -6.16 12.66
N GLU A 54 -12.14 -5.34 11.70
CA GLU A 54 -11.52 -4.01 11.95
C GLU A 54 -12.43 -2.82 11.62
N LEU A 55 -13.53 -3.04 10.89
CA LEU A 55 -14.30 -1.94 10.31
C LEU A 55 -14.84 -0.95 11.36
N ALA A 56 -15.40 -1.46 12.46
CA ALA A 56 -15.96 -0.61 13.51
C ALA A 56 -14.88 0.26 14.21
N GLU A 57 -13.69 -0.30 14.42
CA GLU A 57 -12.56 0.43 15.01
C GLU A 57 -12.05 1.50 14.03
N LEU A 58 -11.89 1.15 12.75
CA LEU A 58 -11.48 2.08 11.70
C LEU A 58 -12.47 3.24 11.51
N GLU A 59 -13.78 2.97 11.53
CA GLU A 59 -14.80 4.03 11.45
C GLU A 59 -14.69 5.00 12.63
N ALA A 60 -14.51 4.49 13.85
CA ALA A 60 -14.37 5.31 15.04
C ALA A 60 -13.10 6.17 14.98
N ASP A 61 -11.97 5.58 14.58
CA ASP A 61 -10.69 6.28 14.49
C ASP A 61 -10.68 7.36 13.40
N VAL A 62 -11.23 7.07 12.23
CA VAL A 62 -11.31 8.06 11.13
C VAL A 62 -12.21 9.22 11.51
N ARG A 63 -13.37 8.96 12.16
CA ARG A 63 -14.25 10.02 12.66
C ARG A 63 -13.55 10.88 13.71
N ARG A 64 -12.83 10.26 14.66
CA ARG A 64 -12.07 10.97 15.69
C ARG A 64 -10.99 11.86 15.05
N GLN A 65 -10.18 11.31 14.15
CA GLN A 65 -9.13 12.04 13.45
C GLN A 65 -9.70 13.19 12.60
N ALA A 66 -10.85 12.97 11.95
CA ALA A 66 -11.51 14.01 11.19
C ALA A 66 -11.99 15.17 12.07
N GLN A 67 -12.54 14.87 13.25
CA GLN A 67 -12.93 15.90 14.23
C GLN A 67 -11.72 16.66 14.78
N GLU A 68 -10.66 15.96 15.18
CA GLU A 68 -9.44 16.57 15.72
C GLU A 68 -8.75 17.49 14.70
N LYS A 69 -8.82 17.16 13.41
CA LYS A 69 -8.14 17.87 12.32
C LYS A 69 -9.04 18.79 11.50
N GLY A 70 -10.33 18.87 11.82
CA GLY A 70 -11.31 19.67 11.07
C GLY A 70 -11.54 19.19 9.63
N ILE A 71 -11.36 17.89 9.37
CA ILE A 71 -11.56 17.28 8.04
C ILE A 71 -13.05 17.06 7.81
N THR A 72 -13.56 17.55 6.69
CA THR A 72 -14.92 17.23 6.26
C THR A 72 -14.91 15.89 5.51
N LEU A 73 -15.53 14.88 6.11
CA LEU A 73 -15.71 13.58 5.47
C LEU A 73 -16.74 13.67 4.33
N ALA A 74 -16.66 12.74 3.38
CA ALA A 74 -17.62 12.60 2.30
C ALA A 74 -19.04 12.31 2.83
N GLY A 75 -20.06 12.60 2.03
CA GLY A 75 -21.46 12.29 2.39
C GLY A 75 -21.66 10.81 2.72
N ASN A 76 -20.92 9.92 2.05
CA ASN A 76 -20.80 8.52 2.39
C ASN A 76 -19.45 8.27 3.09
N ALA A 77 -19.39 8.52 4.41
CA ALA A 77 -18.15 8.51 5.18
C ALA A 77 -17.39 7.16 5.13
N ILE A 78 -18.06 6.06 4.81
CA ILE A 78 -17.43 4.74 4.63
C ILE A 78 -16.37 4.75 3.53
N ASP A 79 -16.52 5.56 2.47
CA ASP A 79 -15.54 5.63 1.38
C ASP A 79 -14.22 6.24 1.86
N ASP A 80 -14.30 7.19 2.79
CA ASP A 80 -13.14 7.81 3.44
C ASP A 80 -12.49 6.84 4.42
N VAL A 81 -13.30 6.07 5.14
CA VAL A 81 -12.82 5.01 6.03
C VAL A 81 -12.06 3.95 5.24
N LEU A 82 -12.58 3.50 4.10
CA LEU A 82 -11.90 2.56 3.21
C LEU A 82 -10.62 3.14 2.62
N THR A 83 -10.61 4.42 2.27
CA THR A 83 -9.41 5.13 1.78
C THR A 83 -8.29 5.10 2.82
N VAL A 84 -8.62 5.42 4.08
CA VAL A 84 -7.67 5.38 5.19
C VAL A 84 -7.30 3.94 5.56
N ALA A 85 -8.22 2.98 5.50
CA ALA A 85 -7.91 1.57 5.75
C ALA A 85 -6.86 1.03 4.77
N LEU A 86 -7.01 1.34 3.48
CA LEU A 86 -6.07 0.92 2.44
C LEU A 86 -4.73 1.66 2.53
N PHE A 87 -4.75 2.94 2.91
CA PHE A 87 -3.55 3.78 2.99
C PHE A 87 -3.59 4.70 4.23
N PRO A 88 -3.25 4.23 5.45
CA PRO A 88 -3.52 5.00 6.67
C PRO A 88 -2.94 6.42 6.70
N GLN A 89 -1.65 6.55 6.39
CA GLN A 89 -0.96 7.84 6.42
C GLN A 89 -1.26 8.71 5.19
N ILE A 90 -1.28 8.10 4.00
CA ILE A 90 -1.46 8.83 2.74
C ILE A 90 -2.93 9.19 2.52
N GLY A 91 -3.84 8.26 2.82
CA GLY A 91 -5.29 8.48 2.81
C GLY A 91 -5.68 9.63 3.73
N LEU A 92 -5.18 9.66 4.98
CA LEU A 92 -5.46 10.77 5.88
C LEU A 92 -4.93 12.11 5.36
N LYS A 93 -3.68 12.15 4.87
CA LYS A 93 -3.12 13.35 4.23
C LYS A 93 -3.91 13.80 3.01
N PHE A 94 -4.42 12.85 2.24
CA PHE A 94 -5.31 13.13 1.11
C PHE A 94 -6.62 13.76 1.60
N LEU A 95 -7.25 13.21 2.64
CA LEU A 95 -8.48 13.78 3.20
C LEU A 95 -8.28 15.20 3.73
N GLU A 96 -7.16 15.47 4.42
CA GLU A 96 -6.77 16.82 4.88
C GLU A 96 -6.67 17.83 3.73
N ASN A 97 -6.27 17.36 2.54
CA ASN A 97 -6.01 18.21 1.38
C ASN A 97 -7.06 18.09 0.28
N ARG A 98 -8.16 17.35 0.48
CA ARG A 98 -9.10 16.94 -0.58
C ARG A 98 -9.58 18.08 -1.49
N HIS A 99 -9.71 19.28 -0.94
CA HIS A 99 -10.15 20.48 -1.67
C HIS A 99 -9.06 21.56 -1.78
N ASN A 100 -7.79 21.17 -1.60
CA ASN A 100 -6.62 22.03 -1.67
C ASN A 100 -5.92 21.87 -3.03
N PRO A 101 -6.15 22.77 -4.00
CA PRO A 101 -5.51 22.69 -5.32
C PRO A 101 -4.00 22.93 -5.29
N ALA A 102 -3.43 23.43 -4.18
CA ALA A 102 -1.98 23.57 -4.04
C ALA A 102 -1.29 22.26 -3.61
N ALA A 103 -2.06 21.29 -3.09
CA ALA A 103 -1.54 19.99 -2.67
C ALA A 103 -1.59 18.92 -3.77
N PHE A 104 -2.29 19.20 -4.87
CA PHE A 104 -2.47 18.28 -5.98
C PHE A 104 -2.14 18.94 -7.31
N GLU A 105 -1.82 18.11 -8.29
CA GLU A 105 -1.66 18.59 -9.66
C GLU A 105 -2.99 19.15 -10.18
N LEU A 106 -2.91 20.12 -11.09
CA LEU A 106 -4.10 20.61 -11.77
C LEU A 106 -4.77 19.44 -12.48
N LEU A 107 -6.10 19.42 -12.45
CA LEU A 107 -6.86 18.44 -13.22
C LEU A 107 -6.36 18.49 -14.66
N PRO A 108 -6.10 17.33 -15.30
CA PRO A 108 -5.75 17.29 -16.71
C PRO A 108 -6.78 18.11 -17.46
N GLN A 109 -6.36 19.27 -17.96
CA GLN A 109 -7.15 19.98 -18.94
C GLN A 109 -7.12 19.07 -20.16
N ALA A 110 -8.28 18.72 -20.70
CA ALA A 110 -8.32 18.13 -22.02
C ALA A 110 -7.69 19.16 -22.97
N GLU A 111 -6.38 19.04 -23.18
CA GLU A 111 -5.67 19.80 -24.19
C GLU A 111 -6.42 19.53 -25.49
N ALA A 112 -7.10 20.55 -26.00
CA ALA A 112 -7.58 20.53 -27.37
C ALA A 112 -6.35 20.17 -28.22
N ALA A 113 -6.33 18.96 -28.77
CA ALA A 113 -5.19 18.38 -29.46
C ALA A 113 -4.64 19.38 -30.48
N GLN A 114 -3.56 20.06 -30.13
CA GLN A 114 -2.85 20.90 -31.08
C GLN A 114 -2.04 19.96 -31.98
N PRO A 115 -2.24 20.01 -33.31
CA PRO A 115 -1.57 19.09 -34.21
C PRO A 115 -0.06 19.40 -34.20
N VAL A 116 0.73 18.39 -33.82
CA VAL A 116 2.19 18.47 -33.83
C VAL A 116 2.65 18.67 -35.27
N ALA A 117 3.27 19.81 -35.57
CA ALA A 117 3.90 20.07 -36.86
C ALA A 117 5.01 19.04 -37.08
N LYS A 118 4.97 18.33 -38.21
CA LYS A 118 6.01 17.36 -38.62
C LYS A 118 7.35 18.09 -38.73
N ALA A 119 8.34 17.66 -37.95
CA ALA A 119 9.72 18.07 -38.15
C ALA A 119 10.30 17.40 -39.40
N GLU A 120 10.54 18.18 -40.45
CA GLU A 120 11.37 17.76 -41.58
C GLU A 120 12.83 17.62 -41.13
N LYS A 121 13.43 16.45 -41.37
CA LYS A 121 14.88 16.21 -41.20
C LYS A 121 15.66 16.99 -42.27
N PRO A 122 16.71 17.74 -41.93
CA PRO A 122 17.68 18.17 -42.94
C PRO A 122 18.58 17.00 -43.33
N ALA A 123 18.79 16.85 -44.64
CA ALA A 123 19.70 15.89 -45.25
C ALA A 123 21.17 16.26 -44.95
N ALA A 124 21.99 15.24 -44.71
CA ALA A 124 23.43 15.36 -44.54
C ALA A 124 24.12 15.67 -45.89
N SER A 125 25.15 16.51 -45.85
CA SER A 125 26.24 16.57 -46.83
C SER A 125 27.56 16.38 -46.10
#